data_AF-A0A378BJ76-F1
#
_entry.id   AF-A0A378BJ76-F1
#
_cell.length_a   1.000
_cell.length_b   1.000
_cell.length_c   1.000
_cell.angle_alpha   90.00
_cell.angle_beta   90.00
_cell.angle_gamma   90.00
#
_symmetry.space_group_name_H-M   'P 1'
#
loop_
_entity.id
_entity.type
_entity.pdbx_description
1 polymer ?
#
loop_
_entity_poly.entity_id
_entity_poly.type
_entity_poly.pdbx_seq_one_letter_code
_entity_poly.pdbx_strand_id
1 'polypeptide(L)'
;MGETAKILSPEKTILMPTLNAECSLDLGCPIEEFNAFCDAHPDRTVVVYANTSAAVKARADWVVTSSIAVELIDHLDSLGQKILWAPDRHLGRYVQRQTGADVLCWQGRASCTTSLKPRR
;
A
#
# COMPACT_ATOMS: atom_id res chain seq x y z
N MET A 1 -1.52 -5.17 -10.56
CA MET A 1 -0.60 -6.34 -10.73
C MET A 1 -0.07 -6.47 -12.14
N GLY A 2 -0.93 -6.48 -13.18
CA GLY A 2 -0.46 -6.45 -14.57
C GLY A 2 0.48 -5.28 -14.85
N GLU A 3 0.16 -4.09 -14.31
CA GLU A 3 1.04 -2.92 -14.36
C GLU A 3 2.40 -3.17 -13.72
N THR A 4 2.46 -3.78 -12.54
CA THR A 4 3.73 -4.16 -11.88
C THR A 4 4.57 -5.06 -12.78
N ALA A 5 3.95 -6.07 -13.42
CA ALA A 5 4.65 -6.95 -14.34
C ALA A 5 5.20 -6.18 -15.55
N LYS A 6 4.46 -5.19 -16.06
CA LYS A 6 4.92 -4.33 -17.17
C LYS A 6 6.05 -3.39 -16.74
N ILE A 7 5.99 -2.80 -15.54
CA ILE A 7 7.06 -1.98 -14.96
C ILE A 7 8.37 -2.78 -14.87
N LEU A 8 8.31 -4.03 -14.41
CA LEU A 8 9.48 -4.90 -14.24
C LEU A 8 9.96 -5.56 -15.54
N SER A 9 9.17 -5.51 -16.62
CA SER A 9 9.50 -6.11 -17.92
C SER A 9 9.02 -5.22 -19.05
N PRO A 10 9.63 -4.02 -19.21
CA PRO A 10 9.13 -2.98 -20.11
C PRO A 10 9.09 -3.43 -21.57
N GLU A 11 10.03 -4.28 -22.00
CA GLU A 11 10.09 -4.78 -23.38
C GLU A 11 9.16 -5.96 -23.66
N LYS A 12 8.56 -6.55 -22.63
CA LYS A 12 7.68 -7.72 -22.80
C LYS A 12 6.23 -7.28 -22.99
N THR A 13 5.50 -8.04 -23.79
CA THR A 13 4.03 -7.95 -23.86
C THR A 13 3.43 -8.65 -22.65
N ILE A 14 2.68 -7.90 -21.85
CA ILE A 14 1.91 -8.44 -20.71
C ILE A 14 0.47 -8.59 -21.15
N LEU A 15 -0.07 -9.81 -21.02
CA LEU A 15 -1.43 -10.12 -21.44
C LEU A 15 -2.37 -10.10 -20.22
N MET A 16 -3.38 -9.24 -20.26
CA MET A 16 -4.47 -9.20 -19.28
C MET A 16 -5.71 -9.86 -19.91
N PRO A 17 -6.34 -10.86 -19.27
CA PRO A 17 -7.55 -11.48 -19.80
C PRO A 17 -8.71 -10.50 -20.01
N THR A 18 -8.78 -9.48 -19.15
CA THR A 18 -9.68 -8.33 -19.28
C THR A 18 -9.01 -7.12 -18.63
N LEU A 19 -9.21 -5.93 -19.20
CA LEU A 19 -8.71 -4.68 -18.62
C LEU A 19 -9.47 -4.27 -17.36
N ASN A 20 -10.68 -4.80 -17.15
CA ASN A 20 -11.52 -4.52 -15.98
C ASN A 20 -11.15 -5.38 -14.75
N ALA A 21 -10.07 -6.15 -14.81
CA ALA A 21 -9.58 -6.96 -13.68
C ALA A 21 -8.83 -6.09 -12.67
N GLU A 22 -9.59 -5.30 -11.91
CA GLU A 22 -9.07 -4.30 -10.97
C GLU A 22 -9.19 -4.76 -9.51
N CYS A 23 -8.42 -4.13 -8.62
CA CYS A 23 -8.48 -4.37 -7.19
C CYS A 23 -9.22 -3.22 -6.50
N SER A 24 -10.19 -3.51 -5.64
CA SER A 24 -10.95 -2.43 -4.99
C SER A 24 -10.12 -1.63 -3.97
N LEU A 25 -9.00 -2.19 -3.48
CA LEU A 25 -8.02 -1.44 -2.67
C LEU A 25 -7.31 -0.37 -3.48
N ASP A 26 -7.00 -0.67 -4.74
CA ASP A 26 -6.38 0.26 -5.67
C ASP A 26 -7.35 1.41 -6.00
N LEU A 27 -8.58 1.04 -6.40
CA LEU A 27 -9.65 2.02 -6.66
C LEU A 27 -9.98 2.90 -5.43
N GLY A 28 -9.77 2.37 -4.23
CA GLY A 28 -9.94 3.08 -2.95
C GLY A 28 -8.79 4.04 -2.59
N CYS A 29 -7.76 4.14 -3.43
CA CYS A 29 -6.58 4.98 -3.24
C CYS A 29 -6.28 5.83 -4.49
N PRO A 30 -7.16 6.80 -4.85
CA PRO A 30 -6.91 7.68 -5.99
C PRO A 30 -5.63 8.50 -5.79
N ILE A 31 -4.83 8.63 -6.85
CA ILE A 31 -3.51 9.29 -6.77
C ILE A 31 -3.59 10.74 -6.29
N GLU A 32 -4.58 11.52 -6.74
CA GLU A 32 -4.70 12.94 -6.34
C GLU A 32 -4.94 13.10 -4.83
N GLU A 33 -5.84 12.27 -4.28
CA GLU A 33 -6.13 12.28 -2.85
C GLU A 33 -4.93 11.75 -2.04
N PHE A 34 -4.26 10.72 -2.55
CA PHE A 34 -3.08 10.14 -1.92
C PHE A 34 -1.88 11.10 -1.91
N ASN A 35 -1.65 11.83 -3.01
CA ASN A 35 -0.61 12.87 -3.10
C ASN A 35 -0.83 13.95 -2.04
N ALA A 36 -2.04 14.49 -1.96
CA ALA A 36 -2.37 15.51 -0.96
C ALA A 36 -2.12 15.02 0.48
N PHE A 37 -2.34 13.72 0.74
CA PHE A 37 -2.08 13.13 2.04
C PHE A 37 -0.60 12.92 2.33
N CYS A 38 0.18 12.47 1.36
CA CYS A 38 1.64 12.41 1.48
C CYS A 38 2.22 13.81 1.71
N ASP A 39 1.73 14.83 0.99
CA ASP A 39 2.22 16.21 1.09
C ASP A 39 1.87 16.86 2.44
N ALA A 40 0.77 16.43 3.07
CA ALA A 40 0.42 16.83 4.44
C ALA A 40 1.30 16.17 5.51
N HIS A 41 2.06 15.12 5.18
CA HIS A 41 2.92 14.37 6.10
C HIS A 41 4.33 14.14 5.51
N PRO A 42 5.07 15.22 5.19
CA PRO A 42 6.35 15.13 4.49
C PRO A 42 7.48 14.52 5.36
N ASP A 43 7.28 14.36 6.67
CA ASP A 43 8.25 13.78 7.60
C ASP A 43 8.20 12.25 7.66
N ARG A 44 7.38 11.60 6.82
CA ARG A 44 7.13 10.15 6.86
C ARG A 44 7.60 9.46 5.57
N THR A 45 8.22 8.30 5.74
CA THR A 45 8.53 7.38 4.63
C THR A 45 7.25 6.74 4.12
N VAL A 46 6.99 6.86 2.82
CA VAL A 46 5.78 6.35 2.17
C VAL A 46 5.98 4.90 1.75
N VAL A 47 5.26 4.00 2.41
CA VAL A 47 5.26 2.56 2.12
C VAL A 47 3.88 2.15 1.60
N VAL A 48 3.83 1.64 0.38
CA VAL A 48 2.58 1.20 -0.25
C VAL A 48 2.54 -0.30 -0.48
N TYR A 49 1.39 -0.90 -0.22
CA TYR A 49 1.13 -2.29 -0.58
C TYR A 49 1.03 -2.42 -2.10
N ALA A 50 1.51 -3.54 -2.65
CA ALA A 50 1.57 -3.79 -4.08
C ALA A 50 0.20 -3.75 -4.79
N ASN A 51 -0.90 -3.90 -4.06
CA ASN A 51 -2.28 -3.76 -4.56
C ASN A 51 -2.70 -2.28 -4.68
N THR A 52 -2.01 -1.58 -5.57
CA THR A 52 -2.15 -0.15 -5.89
C THR A 52 -1.85 0.06 -7.37
N SER A 53 -2.21 1.23 -7.91
CA SER A 53 -1.88 1.64 -9.27
C SER A 53 -0.40 1.93 -9.43
N ALA A 54 0.07 1.92 -10.67
CA ALA A 54 1.41 2.38 -11.03
C ALA A 54 1.68 3.83 -10.58
N ALA A 55 0.68 4.70 -10.66
CA ALA A 55 0.79 6.09 -10.23
C ALA A 55 1.04 6.22 -8.71
N VAL A 56 0.30 5.46 -7.89
CA VAL A 56 0.51 5.42 -6.44
C VAL A 56 1.88 4.83 -6.09
N LYS A 57 2.33 3.80 -6.82
CA LYS A 57 3.70 3.27 -6.64
C LYS A 57 4.78 4.31 -6.95
N ALA A 58 4.58 5.14 -7.96
CA ALA A 58 5.53 6.19 -8.32
C ALA A 58 5.64 7.29 -7.25
N ARG A 59 4.62 7.49 -6.42
CA ARG A 59 4.65 8.42 -5.28
C ARG A 59 5.36 7.84 -4.04
N ALA A 60 5.50 6.52 -3.97
CA ALA A 60 5.97 5.81 -2.79
C ALA A 60 7.49 5.65 -2.76
N ASP A 61 8.06 5.62 -1.56
CA ASP A 61 9.47 5.28 -1.33
C ASP A 61 9.69 3.76 -1.39
N TRP A 62 8.71 3.00 -0.89
CA TRP A 62 8.75 1.54 -0.86
C TRP A 62 7.45 0.91 -1.32
N VAL A 63 7.57 -0.20 -2.04
CA VAL A 63 6.43 -1.07 -2.40
C VAL A 63 6.63 -2.42 -1.71
N VAL A 64 5.61 -2.90 -1.00
CA VAL A 64 5.66 -4.16 -0.25
C VAL A 64 4.56 -5.13 -0.64
N THR A 65 4.79 -6.42 -0.37
CA THR A 65 3.74 -7.43 -0.26
C THR A 65 3.47 -7.76 1.20
N SER A 66 2.38 -8.47 1.49
CA SER A 66 2.03 -8.87 2.86
C SER A 66 3.09 -9.77 3.51
N SER A 67 3.83 -10.54 2.71
CA SER A 67 4.86 -11.47 3.18
C SER A 67 6.08 -10.78 3.79
N ILE A 68 6.38 -9.54 3.38
CA ILE A 68 7.57 -8.79 3.85
C ILE A 68 7.20 -7.52 4.63
N ALA A 69 5.90 -7.21 4.76
CA ALA A 69 5.47 -5.93 5.32
C ALA A 69 5.94 -5.72 6.77
N VAL A 70 5.88 -6.76 7.61
CA VAL A 70 6.34 -6.67 9.00
C VAL A 70 7.85 -6.48 9.07
N GLU A 71 8.62 -7.30 8.34
CA GLU A 71 10.09 -7.24 8.32
C GLU A 71 10.60 -5.90 7.79
N LEU A 72 10.02 -5.37 6.71
CA LEU A 72 10.42 -4.06 6.19
C LEU A 72 10.11 -2.95 7.20
N ILE A 73 8.91 -2.92 7.79
CA ILE A 73 8.55 -1.83 8.71
C ILE A 73 9.39 -1.90 9.98
N ASP A 74 9.68 -3.10 10.51
CA ASP A 74 10.57 -3.28 11.65
C ASP A 74 11.98 -2.73 11.34
N HIS A 75 12.49 -3.01 10.14
CA HIS A 75 13.76 -2.46 9.69
C HIS A 75 13.73 -0.93 9.58
N LEU A 76 12.72 -0.33 8.95
CA LEU A 76 12.61 1.13 8.81
C LEU A 76 12.43 1.83 10.16
N ASP A 77 11.68 1.23 11.09
CA ASP A 77 11.54 1.72 12.47
C ASP A 77 12.86 1.68 13.24
N SER A 78 13.67 0.62 13.05
CA SER A 78 15.03 0.54 13.62
C SER A 78 15.97 1.65 13.14
N LEU A 79 15.68 2.24 11.97
CA LEU A 79 16.38 3.41 11.41
C LEU A 79 15.77 4.74 11.88
N GLY A 80 14.76 4.71 12.76
CA GLY A 80 14.06 5.88 13.29
C GLY A 80 13.07 6.51 12.31
N GLN A 81 12.64 5.80 11.27
CA GLN A 81 11.70 6.33 10.28
C GLN A 81 10.25 6.19 10.76
N LYS A 82 9.48 7.27 10.58
CA LYS A 82 8.02 7.22 10.73
C LYS A 82 7.40 6.81 9.40
N ILE A 83 6.35 6.00 9.45
CA ILE A 83 5.78 5.37 8.27
C ILE A 83 4.45 6.01 7.91
N LEU A 84 4.24 6.24 6.62
CA LEU A 84 2.94 6.47 6.01
C LEU A 84 2.57 5.23 5.21
N TRP A 85 1.43 4.62 5.51
CA TRP A 85 1.02 3.33 4.97
C TRP A 85 -0.24 3.45 4.10
N ALA A 86 -0.23 2.86 2.92
CA ALA A 86 -1.42 2.75 2.07
C ALA A 86 -1.46 1.44 1.26
N PRO A 87 -2.62 1.03 0.72
CA PRO A 87 -3.96 1.53 1.00
C PRO A 87 -4.70 0.64 2.02
N ASP A 88 -4.17 -0.54 2.34
CA ASP A 88 -4.84 -1.52 3.20
C ASP A 88 -4.62 -1.19 4.68
N ARG A 89 -5.58 -0.48 5.29
CA ARG A 89 -5.57 -0.15 6.72
C ARG A 89 -5.55 -1.37 7.65
N HIS A 90 -6.08 -2.52 7.22
CA HIS A 90 -6.11 -3.72 8.06
C HIS A 90 -4.72 -4.33 8.14
N LEU A 91 -4.02 -4.42 7.00
CA LEU A 91 -2.62 -4.80 6.97
C LEU A 91 -1.75 -3.77 7.70
N GLY A 92 -1.99 -2.47 7.51
CA GLY A 92 -1.26 -1.41 8.21
C GLY A 92 -1.40 -1.51 9.74
N ARG A 93 -2.63 -1.70 10.25
CA ARG A 93 -2.87 -1.94 11.69
C ARG A 93 -2.28 -3.27 12.18
N TYR A 94 -2.25 -4.31 11.34
CA TYR A 94 -1.58 -5.55 11.70
C TYR A 94 -0.07 -5.31 11.88
N VAL A 95 0.59 -4.67 10.91
CA VAL A 95 2.01 -4.33 10.96
C VAL A 95 2.33 -3.45 12.17
N GLN A 96 1.53 -2.42 12.44
CA GLN A 96 1.68 -1.57 13.62
C GLN A 96 1.62 -2.38 14.93
N ARG A 97 0.74 -3.39 15.02
CA ARG A 97 0.66 -4.27 16.21
C ARG A 97 1.81 -5.25 16.34
N GLN A 98 2.43 -5.66 15.23
CA GLN A 98 3.56 -6.60 15.27
C GLN A 98 4.89 -5.91 15.57
N THR A 99 5.08 -4.69 15.04
CA THR A 99 6.34 -3.96 15.12
C THR A 99 6.36 -2.92 16.25
N GLY A 100 5.21 -2.34 16.60
CA GLY A 100 5.15 -1.20 17.51
C GLY A 100 5.52 0.15 16.87
N ALA A 101 5.85 0.15 15.57
CA ALA A 101 6.31 1.33 14.83
C ALA A 101 5.24 2.44 14.71
N ASP A 102 5.69 3.69 14.49
CA ASP A 102 4.82 4.83 14.18
C ASP A 102 4.30 4.74 12.73
N VAL A 103 3.19 4.03 12.55
CA VAL A 103 2.52 3.85 11.26
C VAL A 103 1.25 4.69 11.16
N LEU A 104 1.27 5.71 10.28
CA LEU A 104 0.10 6.49 9.90
C LEU A 104 -0.57 5.87 8.66
N CYS A 105 -1.77 5.31 8.83
CA CYS A 105 -2.51 4.70 7.73
C CYS A 105 -3.32 5.74 6.93
N TRP A 106 -3.27 5.64 5.61
CA TRP A 106 -4.19 6.27 4.67
C TRP A 106 -5.65 5.89 4.98
N GLN A 107 -6.54 6.89 4.97
CA GLN A 107 -7.95 6.76 5.36
C GLN A 107 -8.89 6.63 4.14
N GLY A 108 -8.40 6.15 3.00
CA GLY A 108 -9.19 6.00 1.79
C GLY A 108 -10.39 5.05 1.91
N ARG A 109 -11.16 4.95 0.81
CA ARG A 109 -12.39 4.15 0.76
C ARG A 109 -12.04 2.66 0.59
N ALA A 110 -11.92 1.91 1.68
CA ALA A 110 -11.65 0.47 1.59
C ALA A 110 -12.92 -0.35 1.29
N SER A 111 -12.91 -1.21 0.25
CA SER A 111 -14.03 -2.12 -0.07
C SER A 111 -13.65 -3.59 -0.37
N CYS A 112 -12.60 -4.14 0.25
CA CYS A 112 -12.31 -5.59 0.16
C CYS A 112 -12.50 -6.33 1.49
N THR A 113 -12.16 -5.71 2.61
CA THR A 113 -12.36 -6.28 3.94
C THR A 113 -13.75 -5.89 4.45
N THR A 114 -14.77 -6.64 4.01
CA THR A 114 -16.02 -6.72 4.77
C THR A 114 -15.63 -7.06 6.21
N SER A 115 -16.06 -6.26 7.17
CA SER A 115 -15.84 -6.51 8.58
C SER A 115 -16.28 -7.95 8.89
N LEU A 116 -15.31 -8.87 9.03
CA LEU A 116 -15.55 -10.17 9.66
C LEU A 116 -15.87 -9.85 11.11
N LYS A 117 -17.16 -9.64 11.38
CA LYS A 117 -17.65 -9.58 12.76
C LYS A 117 -17.24 -10.89 13.42
N PRO A 118 -16.58 -10.86 14.60
CA PRO A 118 -16.28 -12.08 15.32
C PRO A 118 -17.61 -12.81 15.55
N ARG A 119 -17.71 -14.06 15.09
CA ARG A 119 -18.80 -14.93 15.50
C ARG A 119 -18.63 -15.14 17.01
N ARG A 120 -19.61 -14.65 17.78
CA ARG A 120 -19.78 -15.03 19.18
C ARG A 120 -20.10 -16.51 19.26
#